data_AF-A0A973LG23-F1
#
_entry.id   AF-A0A973LG23-F1
#
_cell.length_a   1.000
_cell.length_b   1.000
_cell.length_c   1.000
_cell.angle_alpha   90.00
_cell.angle_beta   90.00
_cell.angle_gamma   90.00
#
_symmetry.space_group_name_H-M   'P 1'
#
loop_
_entity.id
_entity.type
_entity.pdbx_description
1 polymer ?
#
loop_
_entity_poly.entity_id
_entity_poly.type
_entity_poly.pdbx_seq_one_letter_code
_entity_poly.pdbx_strand_id
1 'polypeptide(L)'
;MTARSAPGHEPHHRTAVGVLLTAGTAVLLTGGYLRLAREHAALPAVARYAMDVALPRWNLTEPVNEIVYGTRGFDTFGETFLLLAAVISVILIARPREPRRGYFGEEAAGRREQA
;
A
#
# COMPACT_ATOMS: atom_id res chain seq x y z
N MET A 1 -2.75 13.74 41.29
CA MET A 1 -3.93 12.86 41.09
C MET A 1 -4.60 13.32 39.79
N THR A 2 -4.21 12.74 38.66
CA THR A 2 -4.67 13.11 37.32
C THR A 2 -6.07 12.55 37.08
N ALA A 3 -7.03 13.42 36.81
CA ALA A 3 -8.41 13.04 36.52
C ALA A 3 -8.44 12.08 35.33
N ARG A 4 -8.95 10.86 35.54
CA ARG A 4 -9.29 9.95 34.45
C ARG A 4 -10.43 10.58 33.66
N SER A 5 -10.16 11.00 32.43
CA SER A 5 -11.20 11.40 31.48
C SER A 5 -12.23 10.28 31.36
N ALA A 6 -13.51 10.61 31.60
CA ALA A 6 -14.61 9.69 31.38
C ALA A 6 -14.60 9.20 29.91
N PRO A 7 -15.03 7.96 29.62
CA PRO A 7 -15.15 7.50 28.24
C PRO A 7 -16.17 8.39 27.54
N GLY A 8 -15.70 9.25 26.63
CA GLY A 8 -16.56 10.05 25.78
C GLY A 8 -17.49 9.12 25.02
N HIS A 9 -18.81 9.28 25.17
CA HIS A 9 -19.78 8.55 24.38
C HIS A 9 -19.49 8.78 22.90
N GLU A 10 -19.08 7.73 22.20
CA GLU A 10 -18.85 7.80 20.78
C GLU A 10 -20.20 8.09 20.10
N PRO A 11 -20.29 9.09 19.21
CA PRO A 11 -21.57 9.45 18.63
C PRO A 11 -22.14 8.29 17.81
N HIS A 12 -23.28 7.74 18.24
CA HIS A 12 -23.91 6.56 17.60
C HIS A 12 -24.15 6.71 16.09
N HIS A 13 -24.29 7.95 15.58
CA HIS A 13 -24.41 8.22 14.15
C HIS A 13 -23.15 7.83 13.36
N ARG A 14 -21.96 7.95 13.95
CA ARG A 14 -20.69 7.56 13.29
C ARG A 14 -20.61 6.05 13.12
N THR A 15 -20.97 5.31 14.15
CA THR A 15 -21.04 3.85 14.11
C THR A 15 -22.09 3.38 13.12
N ALA A 16 -23.29 3.99 13.12
CA ALA A 16 -24.35 3.66 12.19
C ALA A 16 -23.96 3.90 10.73
N VAL A 17 -23.32 5.05 10.44
CA VAL A 17 -22.79 5.36 9.10
C VAL A 17 -21.68 4.38 8.72
N GLY A 18 -20.77 4.06 9.64
CA GLY A 18 -19.72 3.08 9.41
C GLY A 18 -20.27 1.71 9.03
N VAL A 19 -21.23 1.18 9.82
CA VAL A 19 -21.90 -0.09 9.54
C VAL A 19 -22.59 -0.08 8.18
N LEU A 20 -23.32 1.01 7.86
CA LEU A 20 -24.00 1.15 6.58
C LEU A 20 -23.01 1.11 5.40
N LEU A 21 -21.90 1.85 5.49
CA LEU A 21 -20.88 1.90 4.44
C LEU A 21 -20.16 0.57 4.27
N THR A 22 -19.81 -0.10 5.37
CA THR A 22 -19.16 -1.41 5.34
C THR A 22 -20.11 -2.47 4.76
N ALA A 23 -21.37 -2.50 5.20
CA ALA A 23 -22.36 -3.42 4.67
C ALA A 23 -22.65 -3.17 3.19
N GLY A 24 -22.77 -1.90 2.78
CA GLY A 24 -22.92 -1.52 1.37
C GLY A 24 -21.75 -2.00 0.51
N THR A 25 -20.52 -1.77 0.96
CA THR A 25 -19.31 -2.25 0.28
C THR A 25 -19.30 -3.77 0.16
N ALA A 26 -19.62 -4.48 1.25
CA ALA A 26 -19.68 -5.94 1.26
C ALA A 26 -20.70 -6.46 0.23
N VAL A 27 -21.91 -5.88 0.20
CA VAL A 27 -22.95 -6.26 -0.78
C VAL A 27 -22.47 -6.03 -2.22
N LEU A 28 -21.82 -4.90 -2.50
CA LEU A 28 -21.28 -4.63 -3.83
C LEU A 28 -20.20 -5.64 -4.23
N LEU A 29 -19.27 -5.94 -3.33
CA LEU A 29 -18.20 -6.91 -3.57
C LEU A 29 -18.77 -8.31 -3.78
N THR A 30 -19.71 -8.76 -2.94
CA THR A 30 -20.38 -10.06 -3.09
C THR A 30 -21.17 -10.12 -4.40
N GLY A 31 -21.91 -9.06 -4.75
CA GLY A 31 -22.63 -8.98 -6.02
C GLY A 31 -21.72 -9.06 -7.23
N GLY A 32 -20.55 -8.40 -7.19
CA GLY A 32 -19.52 -8.51 -8.22
C GLY A 32 -18.90 -9.90 -8.31
N TYR A 33 -18.57 -10.51 -7.16
CA TYR A 33 -18.03 -11.86 -7.08
C TYR A 33 -18.99 -12.91 -7.66
N LEU A 34 -20.28 -12.82 -7.36
CA LEU A 34 -21.28 -13.74 -7.89
C LEU A 34 -21.46 -13.63 -9.42
N ARG A 35 -21.01 -12.52 -10.01
CA ARG A 35 -21.02 -12.27 -11.46
C ARG A 35 -19.72 -12.65 -12.16
N LEU A 36 -18.72 -13.16 -11.44
CA LEU A 36 -17.44 -13.53 -12.04
C LEU A 36 -17.64 -14.68 -13.05
N ALA A 37 -16.93 -14.60 -14.17
CA ALA A 37 -17.01 -15.59 -15.23
C ALA A 37 -16.51 -16.96 -14.71
N ARG A 38 -17.31 -18.00 -14.93
CA ARG A 38 -16.98 -19.38 -14.50
C ARG A 38 -15.94 -20.00 -15.43
N GLU A 39 -15.35 -21.10 -15.00
CA GLU A 39 -14.21 -21.83 -15.61
C GLU A 39 -14.28 -22.08 -17.14
N HIS A 40 -15.46 -22.02 -17.73
CA HIS A 40 -15.71 -22.30 -19.15
C HIS A 40 -15.79 -21.03 -20.01
N ALA A 41 -15.68 -19.85 -19.39
CA ALA A 41 -15.66 -18.59 -20.11
C ALA A 41 -14.34 -18.42 -20.85
N ALA A 42 -14.40 -17.71 -21.99
CA ALA A 42 -13.20 -17.37 -22.72
C ALA A 42 -12.22 -16.60 -21.83
N LEU A 43 -10.93 -16.97 -21.92
CA LEU A 43 -9.88 -16.27 -21.19
C LEU A 43 -9.90 -14.77 -21.50
N PRO A 44 -9.68 -13.91 -20.49
CA PRO A 44 -9.49 -12.48 -20.71
C PRO A 44 -8.40 -12.22 -21.75
N ALA A 45 -8.52 -11.11 -22.49
CA ALA A 45 -7.59 -10.80 -23.59
C ALA A 45 -6.12 -10.80 -23.16
N VAL A 46 -5.82 -10.31 -21.95
CA VAL A 46 -4.46 -10.31 -21.39
C VAL A 46 -3.93 -11.72 -21.13
N ALA A 47 -4.78 -12.62 -20.64
CA ALA A 47 -4.40 -14.01 -20.37
C ALA A 47 -4.16 -14.76 -21.69
N ARG A 48 -5.00 -14.54 -22.70
CA ARG A 48 -4.77 -15.10 -24.05
C ARG A 48 -3.46 -14.61 -24.65
N TYR A 49 -3.20 -13.30 -24.57
CA TYR A 49 -1.95 -12.73 -25.06
C TYR A 49 -0.72 -13.35 -24.36
N ALA A 50 -0.76 -13.48 -23.04
CA ALA A 50 0.32 -14.11 -22.29
C ALA A 50 0.58 -15.55 -22.76
N MET A 51 -0.49 -16.36 -22.87
CA MET A 51 -0.40 -17.78 -23.24
C MET A 51 0.00 -18.02 -24.70
N ASP A 52 -0.63 -17.30 -25.64
CA ASP A 52 -0.54 -17.60 -27.07
C ASP A 52 0.61 -16.83 -27.75
N VAL A 53 1.05 -15.71 -27.17
CA VAL A 53 2.02 -14.81 -27.81
C VAL A 53 3.27 -14.63 -26.96
N ALA A 54 3.13 -14.18 -25.71
CA ALA A 54 4.28 -13.77 -24.91
C ALA A 54 5.15 -14.96 -24.46
N LEU A 55 4.53 -16.01 -23.92
CA LEU A 55 5.25 -17.21 -23.48
C LEU A 55 6.08 -17.85 -24.61
N PRO A 56 5.51 -18.17 -25.79
CA PRO A 56 6.30 -18.74 -26.89
C PRO A 56 7.38 -17.79 -27.38
N ARG A 57 7.06 -16.50 -27.51
CA ARG A 57 8.01 -15.51 -28.05
C ARG A 57 9.22 -15.33 -27.14
N TRP A 58 9.03 -15.42 -25.83
CA TRP A 58 10.08 -15.17 -24.83
C TRP A 58 10.71 -16.46 -24.30
N ASN A 59 10.32 -17.63 -24.86
CA ASN A 59 10.74 -18.96 -24.41
C ASN A 59 10.53 -19.17 -22.91
N LEU A 60 9.41 -18.65 -22.39
CA LEU A 60 9.02 -18.79 -21.00
C LEU A 60 8.00 -19.93 -20.87
N THR A 61 8.02 -20.61 -19.73
CA THR A 61 7.04 -21.66 -19.37
C THR A 61 6.07 -21.20 -18.29
N GLU A 62 6.36 -20.08 -17.62
CA GLU A 62 5.61 -19.60 -16.46
C GLU A 62 4.80 -18.33 -16.80
N PRO A 63 3.48 -18.43 -17.00
CA PRO A 63 2.63 -17.29 -17.39
C PRO A 63 2.60 -16.18 -16.35
N VAL A 64 2.69 -16.53 -15.07
CA VAL A 64 2.68 -15.54 -13.99
C VAL A 64 3.93 -14.67 -14.03
N ASN A 65 5.10 -15.26 -14.24
CA ASN A 65 6.35 -14.52 -14.32
C ASN A 65 6.41 -13.64 -15.58
N GLU A 66 5.86 -14.11 -16.70
CA GLU A 66 5.70 -13.27 -17.89
C GLU A 66 4.85 -12.03 -17.59
N ILE A 67 3.72 -12.19 -16.90
CA ILE A 67 2.85 -11.05 -16.59
C ILE A 67 3.52 -10.11 -15.60
N VAL A 68 4.04 -10.63 -14.49
CA VAL A 68 4.57 -9.83 -13.38
C VAL A 68 5.85 -9.10 -13.77
N TYR A 69 6.75 -9.74 -14.53
CA TYR A 69 8.04 -9.16 -14.89
C TYR A 69 8.11 -8.64 -16.33
N GLY A 70 7.26 -9.14 -17.23
CA GLY A 70 7.17 -8.71 -18.62
C GLY A 70 6.09 -7.65 -18.82
N THR A 71 4.87 -8.08 -19.14
CA THR A 71 3.79 -7.17 -19.57
C THR A 71 3.36 -6.14 -18.51
N ARG A 72 3.40 -6.48 -17.22
CA ARG A 72 3.08 -5.59 -16.09
C ARG A 72 4.30 -5.32 -15.20
N GLY A 73 5.51 -5.36 -15.76
CA GLY A 73 6.76 -5.11 -15.03
C GLY A 73 6.77 -3.81 -14.21
N PHE A 74 6.03 -2.80 -14.63
CA PHE A 74 5.93 -1.52 -13.91
C PHE A 74 5.20 -1.64 -12.57
N ASP A 75 4.22 -2.54 -12.44
CA ASP A 75 3.52 -2.77 -11.17
C ASP A 75 4.46 -3.40 -10.14
N THR A 76 5.28 -4.35 -10.57
CA THR A 76 6.32 -5.01 -9.77
C THR A 76 7.44 -4.04 -9.39
N PHE A 77 7.83 -3.17 -10.32
CA PHE A 77 8.74 -2.06 -10.02
C PHE A 77 8.15 -1.14 -8.95
N GLY A 78 6.88 -0.77 -9.06
CA GLY A 78 6.17 0.02 -8.07
C GLY A 78 6.12 -0.67 -6.70
N GLU A 79 5.84 -1.97 -6.64
CA GLU A 79 5.86 -2.76 -5.40
C GLU A 79 7.22 -2.69 -4.70
N THR A 80 8.31 -2.93 -5.45
CA THR A 80 9.66 -2.84 -4.87
C THR A 80 9.99 -1.42 -4.38
N PHE A 81 9.52 -0.39 -5.06
CA PHE A 81 9.67 1.00 -4.60
C PHE A 81 8.88 1.26 -3.32
N LEU A 82 7.64 0.77 -3.21
CA LEU A 82 6.83 0.87 -1.99
C LEU A 82 7.50 0.16 -0.81
N LEU A 83 8.08 -1.02 -1.04
CA LEU A 83 8.82 -1.74 -0.02
C LEU A 83 10.04 -0.95 0.46
N LEU A 84 10.81 -0.37 -0.46
CA LEU A 84 11.94 0.50 -0.14
C LEU A 84 11.49 1.73 0.66
N ALA A 85 10.42 2.40 0.22
CA ALA A 85 9.86 3.56 0.89
C ALA A 85 9.39 3.22 2.32
N ALA A 86 8.78 2.04 2.52
CA ALA A 86 8.38 1.55 3.83
C ALA A 86 9.60 1.34 4.74
N VAL A 87 10.66 0.68 4.24
CA VAL A 87 11.91 0.46 4.99
C VAL A 87 12.54 1.80 5.39
N ILE A 88 12.67 2.74 4.45
CA ILE A 88 13.21 4.08 4.74
C ILE A 88 12.36 4.80 5.78
N SER A 89 11.04 4.73 5.68
CA SER A 89 10.12 5.35 6.64
C SER A 89 10.32 4.80 8.05
N VAL A 90 10.43 3.46 8.18
CA VAL A 90 10.71 2.82 9.47
C VAL A 90 12.06 3.27 10.02
N ILE A 91 13.11 3.33 9.19
CA ILE A 91 14.43 3.81 9.63
C ILE A 91 14.34 5.25 10.13
N LEU A 92 13.67 6.15 9.39
CA LEU A 92 13.55 7.56 9.78
C LEU A 92 12.73 7.76 11.06
N ILE A 93 11.69 6.96 11.27
CA ILE A 93 10.85 6.99 12.48
C ILE A 93 11.60 6.40 13.68
N ALA A 94 12.28 5.27 13.48
CA ALA A 94 12.99 4.54 14.53
C ALA A 94 14.36 5.13 14.86
N ARG A 95 14.90 6.03 14.02
CA ARG A 95 16.19 6.68 14.27
C ARG A 95 16.12 7.45 15.60
N PRO A 96 17.00 7.16 16.57
CA PRO A 96 17.08 7.95 17.79
C PRO A 96 17.36 9.41 17.40
N ARG A 97 16.52 10.32 17.88
CA ARG A 97 16.78 11.76 17.76
C ARG A 97 17.81 12.08 18.83
N GLU A 98 19.06 12.29 18.43
CA GLU A 98 20.07 12.83 19.35
C GLU A 98 19.53 14.13 19.97
N PRO A 99 19.59 14.28 21.30
CA PRO A 99 19.24 15.54 21.93
C PRO A 99 20.18 16.62 21.39
N ARG A 100 19.65 17.58 20.62
CA ARG A 100 20.33 18.82 20.17
C ARG A 100 20.56 19.80 21.34
N ARG A 101 20.97 19.28 22.48
CA ARG A 101 21.29 20.07 23.67
C ARG A 101 22.57 19.50 24.26
N GLY A 102 23.66 20.24 24.04
CA GLY A 102 24.94 19.99 24.69
C GLY A 102 26.12 19.77 23.75
N TYR A 103 25.95 19.87 22.42
CA TYR A 103 27.10 19.84 21.51
C TYR A 103 27.78 21.20 21.50
N PHE A 104 29.01 21.26 22.02
CA PHE A 104 29.85 22.46 22.04
C PHE A 104 29.94 23.06 20.62
N GLY A 105 29.40 24.26 20.43
CA GLY A 105 29.46 25.00 19.15
C GLY A 105 28.14 25.18 18.39
N GLU A 106 27.01 24.60 18.86
CA GLU A 106 25.70 24.77 18.19
C GLU A 106 25.25 26.24 18.05
N GLU A 107 25.53 27.09 19.05
CA GLU A 107 25.23 28.53 18.96
C GLU A 107 26.07 29.26 17.90
N ALA A 108 27.26 28.75 17.58
CA ALA A 108 28.13 29.34 16.56
C ALA A 108 27.74 28.87 15.15
N ALA A 109 27.23 27.64 15.02
CA ALA A 109 26.69 27.11 13.76
C ALA A 109 25.33 27.76 13.42
N GLY A 110 24.42 27.85 14.40
CA GLY A 110 23.08 28.45 14.19
C GLY A 110 23.12 29.92 13.78
N ARG A 111 24.13 30.69 14.24
CA ARG A 111 24.33 32.10 13.81
C ARG A 111 24.85 32.25 12.38
N ARG A 112 25.52 31.24 11.81
CA ARG A 112 26.03 31.28 10.43
C ARG A 112 24.98 30.88 9.39
N GLU A 113 24.06 30.00 9.76
CA GLU A 113 22.98 29.55 8.87
C GLU A 113 21.82 30.57 8.77
N GLN A 114 21.78 31.57 9.67
CA GLN A 114 20.76 32.62 9.70
C GLN A 114 21.26 33.98 9.16
N ALA A 115 22.51 34.06 8.70
CA ALA A 115 23.09 35.24 8.06
C ALA A 115 23.09 35.06 6.54
#